data_AF-A0A2M7U9U2-F1
#
_entry.id   AF-A0A2M7U9U2-F1
#
_cell.length_a   1.000
_cell.length_b   1.000
_cell.length_c   1.000
_cell.angle_alpha   90.00
_cell.angle_beta   90.00
_cell.angle_gamma   90.00
#
_symmetry.space_group_name_H-M   'P 1'
#
loop_
_entity.id
_entity.type
_entity.pdbx_description
1 polymer ?
#
loop_
_entity_poly.entity_id
_entity_poly.type
_entity_poly.pdbx_seq_one_letter_code
_entity_poly.pdbx_strand_id
1 'polypeptide(L)'
;MKIISKNINKIVILLLIGIFAILSFKKIYSSDTLVPNLEPYPDSLYYSVPAWNFVHGNGFVMKTQNTIIKQQTPPLYGIYLTPFFALFKDARSFYFANMILAVASIIFFVLIIETMFVGKGLYKAVLIFFLGFFLVTNFYFYTIPQLLMAEPITIFLVTLGIYLFVSKPTILKTLIAGQIGFLLILVKLSNLPYGILLTIMFFTKYFSTKYLKTFLISFGVGIVYFLIYIFKSKLLFNHKNLQGGSDFNFNHLKQGLTVYARTLFGKAGIRYLWFTEKFVPTIVVCLSILGFIVGVLKAPNRKVSLFFLIFIFIVVLFMSFFVVQDLRYIIAILPIYLASMGYLIQTVSLKINDSFAILFMLIVIILSLFLKSQGYKENERAIITF
;
A
#
# COMPACT_ATOMS: atom_id res chain seq x y z
N MET A 1 33.67 -14.96 4.41
CA MET A 1 32.59 -15.35 3.47
C MET A 1 31.35 -15.99 4.12
N LYS A 2 31.45 -17.00 5.01
CA LYS A 2 30.28 -17.71 5.58
C LYS A 2 29.31 -16.84 6.41
N ILE A 3 29.80 -15.77 7.07
CA ILE A 3 28.95 -14.86 7.87
C ILE A 3 28.10 -13.97 6.94
N ILE A 4 28.68 -13.48 5.84
CA ILE A 4 28.00 -12.64 4.86
C ILE A 4 26.88 -13.43 4.17
N SER A 5 27.11 -14.70 3.81
CA SER A 5 26.08 -15.54 3.18
C SER A 5 24.87 -15.82 4.08
N LYS A 6 25.06 -15.87 5.41
CA LYS A 6 23.96 -16.10 6.37
C LYS A 6 23.08 -14.87 6.59
N ASN A 7 23.66 -13.67 6.43
CA ASN A 7 22.99 -12.41 6.74
C ASN A 7 22.66 -11.54 5.52
N ILE A 8 22.93 -12.02 4.30
CA ILE A 8 22.79 -11.22 3.07
C ILE A 8 21.39 -10.60 2.89
N ASN A 9 20.32 -11.35 3.16
CA ASN A 9 18.95 -10.81 3.05
C ASN A 9 18.71 -9.67 4.05
N LYS A 10 19.25 -9.78 5.27
CA LYS A 10 19.13 -8.72 6.29
C LYS A 10 19.86 -7.45 5.87
N ILE A 11 21.04 -7.59 5.27
CA ILE A 11 21.80 -6.47 4.72
C ILE A 11 21.01 -5.81 3.59
N VAL A 12 20.41 -6.59 2.69
CA VAL A 12 19.56 -6.06 1.62
C VAL A 12 18.35 -5.32 2.18
N ILE A 13 17.68 -5.84 3.22
CA ILE A 13 16.56 -5.14 3.87
C ILE A 13 17.02 -3.80 4.44
N LEU A 14 18.15 -3.77 5.16
CA LEU A 14 18.71 -2.53 5.71
C LEU A 14 19.09 -1.55 4.60
N LEU A 15 19.64 -2.02 3.48
CA LEU A 15 19.95 -1.21 2.33
C LEU A 15 18.68 -0.59 1.71
N LEU A 16 17.61 -1.37 1.54
CA LEU A 16 16.32 -0.87 1.04
C LEU A 16 15.71 0.19 1.97
N ILE A 17 15.77 -0.04 3.28
CA ILE A 17 15.33 0.95 4.29
C ILE A 17 16.20 2.20 4.23
N GLY A 18 17.52 2.06 4.05
CA GLY A 18 18.45 3.17 3.89
C GLY A 18 18.16 4.01 2.65
N ILE A 19 17.95 3.36 1.50
CA ILE A 19 17.55 4.04 0.25
C ILE A 19 16.23 4.79 0.45
N PHE A 20 15.21 4.11 1.00
CA PHE A 20 13.93 4.73 1.32
C PHE A 20 14.09 5.94 2.23
N ALA A 21 14.84 5.80 3.34
CA ALA A 21 15.04 6.88 4.30
C ALA A 21 15.73 8.09 3.66
N ILE A 22 16.73 7.89 2.80
CA ILE A 22 17.40 8.97 2.07
C ILE A 22 16.41 9.70 1.14
N LEU A 23 15.58 8.97 0.40
CA LEU A 23 14.61 9.56 -0.54
C LEU A 23 13.44 10.27 0.18
N SER A 24 12.95 9.67 1.27
CA SER A 24 11.84 10.19 2.06
C SER A 24 12.26 11.28 3.05
N PHE A 25 13.56 11.48 3.30
CA PHE A 25 14.04 12.46 4.28
C PHE A 25 13.57 13.87 3.92
N LYS A 26 12.98 14.55 4.89
CA LYS A 26 12.53 15.94 4.79
C LYS A 26 12.86 16.74 6.05
N LYS A 27 13.09 18.03 5.87
CA LYS A 27 13.19 19.00 6.96
C LYS A 27 11.79 19.29 7.50
N ILE A 28 11.39 18.56 8.53
CA ILE A 28 10.04 18.57 9.14
C ILE A 28 9.59 19.98 9.57
N TYR A 29 10.54 20.82 9.98
CA TYR A 29 10.29 22.17 10.48
C TYR A 29 10.54 23.27 9.44
N SER A 30 10.92 22.92 8.20
CA SER A 30 11.12 23.89 7.11
C SER A 30 9.87 24.05 6.26
N SER A 31 9.53 25.30 5.93
CA SER A 31 8.47 25.67 4.98
C SER A 31 8.69 25.15 3.56
N ASP A 32 9.89 24.67 3.24
CA ASP A 32 10.23 24.10 1.92
C ASP A 32 9.65 22.69 1.71
N THR A 33 8.84 22.19 2.65
CA THR A 33 8.28 20.84 2.61
C THR A 33 6.78 20.87 2.86
N LEU A 34 6.07 19.82 2.46
CA LEU A 34 4.62 19.71 2.68
C LEU A 34 4.26 19.39 4.15
N VAL A 35 5.25 19.04 4.98
CA VAL A 35 5.01 18.55 6.34
C VAL A 35 4.47 19.65 7.28
N PRO A 36 5.06 20.86 7.37
CA PRO A 36 4.47 21.94 8.16
C PRO A 36 3.11 22.42 7.66
N ASN A 37 2.84 22.28 6.36
CA ASN A 37 1.60 22.72 5.76
C ASN A 37 0.43 21.78 6.06
N LEU A 38 0.68 20.61 6.66
CA LEU A 38 -0.33 19.60 6.98
C LEU A 38 -1.22 19.25 5.77
N GLU A 39 -0.65 19.18 4.57
CA GLU A 39 -1.38 18.78 3.37
C GLU A 39 -1.67 17.26 3.36
N PRO A 40 -2.70 16.78 2.64
CA PRO A 40 -3.65 17.54 1.82
C PRO A 40 -4.89 18.02 2.59
N TYR A 41 -5.32 19.27 2.37
CA TYR A 41 -6.60 19.76 2.89
C TYR A 41 -7.80 19.31 2.01
N PRO A 42 -8.98 19.06 2.60
CA PRO A 42 -9.31 19.08 4.03
C PRO A 42 -9.03 17.75 4.76
N ASP A 43 -8.56 16.71 4.05
CA ASP A 43 -8.36 15.34 4.58
C ASP A 43 -7.53 15.35 5.87
N SER A 44 -6.43 16.10 5.88
CA SER A 44 -5.53 16.20 7.01
C SER A 44 -6.21 16.67 8.30
N LEU A 45 -7.15 17.61 8.23
CA LEU A 45 -7.89 18.10 9.39
C LEU A 45 -8.78 17.02 10.00
N TYR A 46 -9.45 16.24 9.13
CA TYR A 46 -10.33 15.16 9.57
C TYR A 46 -9.58 14.03 10.29
N TYR A 47 -8.26 13.90 10.06
CA TYR A 47 -7.43 12.90 10.75
C TYR A 47 -6.70 13.48 11.96
N SER A 48 -6.12 14.67 11.82
CA SER A 48 -5.27 15.28 12.85
C SER A 48 -6.05 15.93 13.97
N VAL A 49 -7.14 16.65 13.69
CA VAL A 49 -7.88 17.42 14.72
C VAL A 49 -8.49 16.51 15.79
N PRO A 50 -9.19 15.39 15.46
CA PRO A 50 -9.70 14.49 16.49
C PRO A 50 -8.60 13.87 17.36
N ALA A 51 -7.48 13.47 16.74
CA ALA A 51 -6.33 12.92 17.45
C ALA A 51 -5.70 13.95 18.38
N TRP A 52 -5.52 15.18 17.89
CA TRP A 52 -4.98 16.31 18.66
C TRP A 52 -5.87 16.65 19.85
N ASN A 53 -7.18 16.76 19.64
CA ASN A 53 -8.14 17.03 20.70
C ASN A 53 -8.14 15.93 21.77
N PHE A 54 -8.03 14.66 21.38
CA PHE A 54 -7.96 13.55 22.32
C PHE A 54 -6.73 13.65 23.21
N VAL A 55 -5.56 13.97 22.65
CA VAL A 55 -4.31 14.18 23.41
C VAL A 55 -4.43 15.33 24.43
N HIS A 56 -5.24 16.34 24.13
CA HIS A 56 -5.46 17.50 24.99
C HIS A 56 -6.69 17.38 25.91
N GLY A 57 -7.27 16.17 26.05
CA GLY A 57 -8.40 15.94 26.95
C GLY A 57 -9.76 16.44 26.45
N ASN A 58 -9.84 16.90 25.21
CA ASN A 58 -11.09 17.41 24.59
C ASN A 58 -11.93 16.30 23.93
N GLY A 59 -11.53 15.04 24.09
CA GLY A 59 -12.16 13.88 23.45
C GLY A 59 -11.74 13.70 21.98
N PHE A 60 -12.05 12.54 21.41
CA PHE A 60 -11.75 12.22 20.00
C PHE A 60 -12.84 12.80 19.09
N VAL A 61 -12.83 14.12 18.91
CA VAL A 61 -13.86 14.87 18.20
C VAL A 61 -13.25 15.94 17.30
N MET A 62 -13.91 16.24 16.19
CA MET A 62 -13.53 17.35 15.33
C MET A 62 -14.12 18.65 15.91
N LYS A 63 -13.38 19.28 16.82
CA LYS A 63 -13.77 20.51 17.53
C LYS A 63 -12.69 21.57 17.37
N THR A 64 -13.09 22.80 17.06
CA THR A 64 -12.21 23.97 17.05
C THR A 64 -12.91 25.13 17.76
N GLN A 65 -12.26 25.76 18.76
CA GLN A 65 -12.75 26.87 19.58
C GLN A 65 -14.26 26.81 19.94
N ASN A 66 -15.16 27.22 19.05
CA ASN A 66 -16.61 27.29 19.28
C ASN A 66 -17.47 26.38 18.36
N THR A 67 -16.86 25.55 17.51
CA THR A 67 -17.59 24.73 16.53
C THR A 67 -17.21 23.26 16.64
N ILE A 68 -18.23 22.41 16.74
CA ILE A 68 -18.10 20.96 16.62
C ILE A 68 -18.56 20.58 15.22
N ILE A 69 -17.67 19.95 14.46
CA ILE A 69 -17.96 19.48 13.11
C ILE A 69 -18.13 17.97 13.17
N LYS A 70 -19.12 17.45 12.43
CA LYS A 70 -19.31 16.01 12.33
C LYS A 70 -18.06 15.36 11.73
N GLN A 71 -17.49 14.39 12.42
CA GLN A 71 -16.42 13.57 11.88
C GLN A 71 -16.97 12.72 10.73
N GLN A 72 -16.41 12.89 9.52
CA GLN A 72 -16.83 12.17 8.32
C GLN A 72 -15.87 11.05 7.95
N THR A 73 -14.68 11.01 8.54
CA THR A 73 -13.66 10.01 8.27
C THR A 73 -13.65 8.91 9.32
N PRO A 74 -13.42 7.65 8.91
CA PRO A 74 -13.16 6.56 9.84
C PRO A 74 -11.96 6.84 10.76
N PRO A 75 -11.99 6.34 12.02
CA PRO A 75 -11.13 6.86 13.08
C PRO A 75 -9.74 6.23 13.13
N LEU A 76 -9.47 5.10 12.44
CA LEU A 76 -8.29 4.29 12.72
C LEU A 76 -6.98 5.04 12.46
N TYR A 77 -6.91 5.83 11.38
CA TYR A 77 -5.70 6.61 11.10
C TYR A 77 -5.48 7.72 12.15
N GLY A 78 -6.52 8.43 12.56
CA GLY A 78 -6.41 9.41 13.65
C GLY A 78 -6.01 8.78 14.99
N ILE A 79 -6.59 7.62 15.33
CA ILE A 79 -6.20 6.85 16.54
C ILE A 79 -4.72 6.46 16.47
N TYR A 80 -4.23 6.06 15.30
CA TYR A 80 -2.82 5.72 15.08
C TYR A 80 -1.87 6.92 15.29
N LEU A 81 -2.31 8.15 14.99
CA LEU A 81 -1.52 9.37 15.19
C LEU A 81 -1.41 9.80 16.65
N THR A 82 -2.41 9.49 17.49
CA THR A 82 -2.49 9.87 18.91
C THR A 82 -1.18 9.69 19.70
N PRO A 83 -0.51 8.51 19.72
CA PRO A 83 0.72 8.33 20.49
C PRO A 83 1.87 9.26 20.04
N PHE A 84 1.96 9.59 18.75
CA PHE A 84 2.97 10.51 18.23
C PHE A 84 2.67 11.94 18.66
N PHE A 85 1.39 12.35 18.57
CA PHE A 85 0.97 13.69 19.00
C PHE A 85 1.15 13.88 20.50
N ALA A 86 0.90 12.83 21.30
CA ALA A 86 1.14 12.87 22.74
C ALA A 86 2.63 12.95 23.08
N LEU A 87 3.48 12.17 22.39
CA LEU A 87 4.91 12.12 22.66
C LEU A 87 5.64 13.40 22.24
N PHE A 88 5.34 13.91 21.05
CA PHE A 88 6.06 15.06 20.46
C PHE A 88 5.36 16.40 20.69
N LYS A 89 4.09 16.40 21.12
CA LYS A 89 3.28 17.61 21.29
C LYS A 89 3.24 18.50 20.03
N ASP A 90 3.27 17.87 18.86
CA ASP A 90 3.30 18.57 17.56
C ASP A 90 2.58 17.72 16.50
N ALA A 91 1.64 18.32 15.78
CA ALA A 91 0.91 17.65 14.71
C ALA A 91 1.83 17.15 13.59
N ARG A 92 2.96 17.84 13.32
CA ARG A 92 3.97 17.46 12.32
C ARG A 92 4.63 16.11 12.60
N SER A 93 4.51 15.59 13.82
CA SER A 93 4.99 14.25 14.17
C SER A 93 4.25 13.12 13.43
N PHE A 94 3.16 13.42 12.72
CA PHE A 94 2.54 12.49 11.77
C PHE A 94 3.54 11.92 10.75
N TYR A 95 4.56 12.70 10.37
CA TYR A 95 5.59 12.28 9.44
C TYR A 95 6.33 11.04 9.95
N PHE A 96 6.71 11.02 11.24
CA PHE A 96 7.37 9.87 11.86
C PHE A 96 6.46 8.66 11.93
N ALA A 97 5.18 8.87 12.22
CA ALA A 97 4.17 7.81 12.21
C ALA A 97 4.08 7.17 10.81
N ASN A 98 3.96 7.99 9.76
CA ASN A 98 3.90 7.49 8.40
C ASN A 98 5.21 6.81 7.95
N MET A 99 6.38 7.31 8.39
CA MET A 99 7.66 6.65 8.13
C MET A 99 7.70 5.23 8.71
N ILE A 100 7.18 5.02 9.92
CA ILE A 100 7.09 3.69 10.54
C ILE A 100 6.20 2.77 9.71
N LEU A 101 5.04 3.24 9.25
CA LEU A 101 4.14 2.45 8.40
C LEU A 101 4.79 2.08 7.06
N ALA A 102 5.52 3.01 6.44
CA ALA A 102 6.22 2.76 5.18
C ALA A 102 7.35 1.75 5.36
N VAL A 103 8.17 1.88 6.41
CA VAL A 103 9.21 0.88 6.75
C VAL A 103 8.59 -0.48 7.04
N ALA A 104 7.51 -0.54 7.79
CA ALA A 104 6.80 -1.79 8.04
C ALA A 104 6.25 -2.41 6.75
N SER A 105 5.77 -1.59 5.82
CA SER A 105 5.34 -2.04 4.48
C SER A 105 6.50 -2.64 3.68
N ILE A 106 7.69 -2.03 3.71
CA ILE A 106 8.91 -2.59 3.08
C ILE A 106 9.23 -3.96 3.67
N ILE A 107 9.21 -4.09 5.01
CA ILE A 107 9.51 -5.36 5.69
C ILE A 107 8.51 -6.44 5.27
N PHE A 108 7.20 -6.15 5.30
CA PHE A 108 6.18 -7.12 4.88
C PHE A 108 6.28 -7.44 3.38
N PHE A 109 6.66 -6.49 2.55
CA PHE A 109 6.91 -6.75 1.13
C PHE A 109 8.08 -7.70 0.91
N VAL A 110 9.18 -7.54 1.64
CA VAL A 110 10.29 -8.51 1.60
C VAL A 110 9.84 -9.89 2.09
N LEU A 111 9.04 -9.96 3.16
CA LEU A 111 8.49 -11.23 3.64
C LEU A 111 7.56 -11.91 2.63
N ILE A 112 6.80 -11.15 1.84
CA ILE A 112 6.02 -11.67 0.70
C ILE A 112 6.98 -12.33 -0.31
N ILE A 113 8.04 -11.62 -0.72
CA ILE A 113 9.03 -12.13 -1.68
C ILE A 113 9.69 -13.41 -1.14
N GLU A 114 10.11 -13.41 0.12
CA GLU A 114 10.69 -14.58 0.79
C GLU A 114 9.76 -15.78 0.81
N THR A 115 8.46 -15.54 1.01
CA THR A 115 7.45 -16.60 1.08
C THR A 115 7.07 -17.14 -0.29
N MET A 116 6.91 -16.27 -1.29
CA MET A 116 6.37 -16.64 -2.60
C MET A 116 7.39 -17.27 -3.54
N PHE A 117 8.64 -16.80 -3.53
CA PHE A 117 9.64 -17.18 -4.52
C PHE A 117 10.69 -18.12 -3.93
N VAL A 118 11.03 -19.18 -4.65
CA VAL A 118 12.06 -20.14 -4.24
C VAL A 118 13.44 -19.62 -4.68
N GLY A 119 14.49 -19.95 -3.93
CA GLY A 119 15.87 -19.57 -4.23
C GLY A 119 16.69 -19.43 -2.95
N LYS A 120 18.02 -19.46 -3.05
CA LYS A 120 18.95 -19.28 -1.92
C LYS A 120 20.12 -18.38 -2.30
N GLY A 121 20.86 -17.93 -1.29
CA GLY A 121 22.11 -17.19 -1.47
C GLY A 121 21.93 -15.88 -2.24
N LEU A 122 22.85 -15.64 -3.19
CA LEU A 122 22.93 -14.38 -3.92
C LEU A 122 21.68 -14.10 -4.77
N TYR A 123 21.18 -15.09 -5.51
CA TYR A 123 19.98 -14.92 -6.35
C TYR A 123 18.79 -14.42 -5.54
N LYS A 124 18.53 -15.02 -4.36
CA LYS A 124 17.42 -14.61 -3.51
C LYS A 124 17.60 -13.18 -3.00
N ALA A 125 18.81 -12.82 -2.59
CA ALA A 125 19.15 -11.48 -2.13
C ALA A 125 18.95 -10.43 -3.24
N VAL A 126 19.41 -10.73 -4.46
CA VAL A 126 19.23 -9.84 -5.63
C VAL A 126 17.76 -9.73 -6.01
N LEU A 127 16.97 -10.81 -5.95
CA LEU A 127 15.52 -10.74 -6.20
C LEU A 127 14.81 -9.83 -5.19
N ILE A 128 15.14 -9.97 -3.90
CA ILE A 128 14.60 -9.09 -2.85
C ILE A 128 15.00 -7.65 -3.12
N PHE A 129 16.28 -7.41 -3.42
CA PHE A 129 16.76 -6.06 -3.74
C PHE A 129 16.06 -5.51 -4.97
N PHE A 130 15.95 -6.27 -6.06
CA PHE A 130 15.35 -5.86 -7.32
C PHE A 130 13.89 -5.42 -7.16
N LEU A 131 13.05 -6.24 -6.56
CA LEU A 131 11.64 -5.91 -6.35
C LEU A 131 11.47 -4.81 -5.30
N GLY A 132 12.24 -4.90 -4.20
CA GLY A 132 12.22 -3.91 -3.13
C GLY A 132 12.70 -2.54 -3.58
N PHE A 133 13.68 -2.49 -4.48
CA PHE A 133 14.23 -1.28 -5.07
C PHE A 133 13.12 -0.51 -5.78
N PHE A 134 12.39 -1.14 -6.71
CA PHE A 134 11.27 -0.49 -7.38
C PHE A 134 10.14 -0.06 -6.44
N LEU A 135 9.97 -0.70 -5.28
CA LEU A 135 9.03 -0.23 -4.27
C LEU A 135 9.55 1.05 -3.60
N VAL A 136 10.78 1.04 -3.08
CA VAL A 136 11.33 2.14 -2.28
C VAL A 136 11.70 3.37 -3.11
N THR A 137 11.99 3.19 -4.40
CA THR A 137 12.29 4.29 -5.33
C THR A 137 11.05 4.78 -6.08
N ASN A 138 9.87 4.21 -5.81
CA ASN A 138 8.60 4.71 -6.33
C ASN A 138 8.24 6.04 -5.65
N PHE A 139 8.04 7.07 -6.44
CA PHE A 139 7.71 8.45 -6.09
C PHE A 139 6.56 8.49 -5.13
N TYR A 140 5.45 7.86 -5.49
CA TYR A 140 4.28 7.85 -4.64
C TYR A 140 4.52 7.14 -3.32
N PHE A 141 5.37 6.11 -3.28
CA PHE A 141 5.69 5.39 -2.05
C PHE A 141 6.63 6.20 -1.14
N TYR A 142 7.70 6.80 -1.66
CA TYR A 142 8.65 7.55 -0.82
C TYR A 142 8.19 8.98 -0.50
N THR A 143 7.27 9.58 -1.27
CA THR A 143 6.67 10.88 -0.94
C THR A 143 5.52 10.76 0.06
N ILE A 144 4.84 9.60 0.12
CA ILE A 144 3.69 9.36 0.99
C ILE A 144 3.86 9.79 2.45
N PRO A 145 5.03 9.61 3.09
CA PRO A 145 5.16 9.94 4.51
C PRO A 145 5.01 11.43 4.81
N GLN A 146 5.19 12.28 3.79
CA GLN A 146 5.13 13.74 3.90
C GLN A 146 3.70 14.28 3.95
N LEU A 147 2.72 13.43 3.68
CA LEU A 147 1.32 13.82 3.54
C LEU A 147 0.52 13.24 4.71
N LEU A 148 -0.27 14.08 5.39
CA LEU A 148 -1.08 13.69 6.54
C LEU A 148 -2.39 13.07 6.05
N MET A 149 -2.29 11.82 5.62
CA MET A 149 -3.38 11.12 4.95
C MET A 149 -3.35 9.61 5.25
N ALA A 150 -4.45 8.92 4.96
CA ALA A 150 -4.69 7.55 5.40
C ALA A 150 -4.08 6.46 4.48
N GLU A 151 -3.50 6.85 3.37
CA GLU A 151 -2.92 5.96 2.37
C GLU A 151 -1.70 5.16 2.90
N PRO A 152 -0.77 5.69 3.73
CA PRO A 152 0.33 4.91 4.30
C PRO A 152 -0.15 3.69 5.12
N ILE A 153 -1.16 3.88 5.97
CA ILE A 153 -1.72 2.77 6.77
C ILE A 153 -2.51 1.80 5.88
N THR A 154 -3.13 2.29 4.79
CA THR A 154 -3.77 1.43 3.79
C THR A 154 -2.75 0.54 3.09
N ILE A 155 -1.64 1.09 2.61
CA ILE A 155 -0.55 0.33 1.97
C ILE A 155 0.00 -0.71 2.94
N PHE A 156 0.24 -0.32 4.20
CA PHE A 156 0.69 -1.23 5.24
C PHE A 156 -0.28 -2.40 5.44
N LEU A 157 -1.57 -2.12 5.65
CA LEU A 157 -2.58 -3.16 5.90
C LEU A 157 -2.81 -4.08 4.69
N VAL A 158 -2.80 -3.53 3.47
CA VAL A 158 -2.88 -4.34 2.24
C VAL A 158 -1.65 -5.23 2.10
N THR A 159 -0.45 -4.69 2.30
CA THR A 159 0.80 -5.47 2.23
C THR A 159 0.86 -6.55 3.31
N LEU A 160 0.49 -6.22 4.55
CA LEU A 160 0.35 -7.18 5.64
C LEU A 160 -0.69 -8.26 5.29
N GLY A 161 -1.84 -7.87 4.74
CA GLY A 161 -2.89 -8.79 4.32
C GLY A 161 -2.40 -9.78 3.26
N ILE A 162 -1.65 -9.31 2.26
CA ILE A 162 -1.04 -10.16 1.24
C ILE A 162 -0.03 -11.13 1.89
N TYR A 163 0.84 -10.65 2.78
CA TYR A 163 1.76 -11.51 3.52
C TYR A 163 1.03 -12.60 4.32
N LEU A 164 -0.02 -12.22 5.04
CA LEU A 164 -0.86 -13.16 5.79
C LEU A 164 -1.52 -14.17 4.86
N PHE A 165 -1.90 -13.79 3.65
CA PHE A 165 -2.50 -14.69 2.66
C PHE A 165 -1.49 -15.69 2.10
N VAL A 166 -0.26 -15.29 1.79
CA VAL A 166 0.75 -16.19 1.21
C VAL A 166 1.51 -17.03 2.23
N SER A 167 1.58 -16.59 3.49
CA SER A 167 2.37 -17.26 4.52
C SER A 167 1.67 -18.44 5.20
N LYS A 168 2.42 -19.33 5.86
CA LYS A 168 1.81 -20.46 6.59
C LYS A 168 0.92 -19.97 7.73
N PRO A 169 -0.29 -20.56 7.92
CA PRO A 169 -1.16 -20.25 9.05
C PRO A 169 -0.50 -20.46 10.41
N THR A 170 -0.68 -19.50 11.32
CA THR A 170 -0.46 -19.64 12.76
C THR A 170 -1.64 -19.00 13.49
N ILE A 171 -1.81 -19.25 14.80
CA ILE A 171 -2.91 -18.66 15.58
C ILE A 171 -2.87 -17.12 15.46
N LEU A 172 -1.72 -16.51 15.76
CA LEU A 172 -1.55 -15.05 15.68
C LEU A 172 -1.86 -14.50 14.29
N LYS A 173 -1.30 -15.12 13.23
CA LYS A 173 -1.55 -14.68 11.84
C LYS A 173 -3.03 -14.79 11.47
N THR A 174 -3.70 -15.83 11.94
CA THR A 174 -5.12 -16.07 11.68
C THR A 174 -5.99 -15.06 12.42
N LEU A 175 -5.65 -14.73 13.68
CA LEU A 175 -6.30 -13.67 14.43
C LEU A 175 -6.18 -12.34 13.69
N ILE A 176 -4.97 -11.95 13.27
CA ILE A 176 -4.75 -10.70 12.53
C ILE A 176 -5.52 -10.72 11.20
N ALA A 177 -5.47 -11.82 10.45
CA ALA A 177 -6.18 -11.96 9.17
C ALA A 177 -7.69 -11.74 9.29
N GLY A 178 -8.31 -12.22 10.39
CA GLY A 178 -9.73 -11.98 10.67
C GLY A 178 -10.10 -10.50 10.89
N GLN A 179 -9.12 -9.64 11.17
CA GLN A 179 -9.33 -8.20 11.44
C GLN A 179 -9.06 -7.30 10.24
N ILE A 180 -8.18 -7.70 9.31
CA ILE A 180 -7.67 -6.83 8.24
C ILE A 180 -8.78 -6.17 7.43
N GLY A 181 -9.85 -6.91 7.09
CA GLY A 181 -10.97 -6.37 6.32
C GLY A 181 -11.64 -5.17 7.00
N PHE A 182 -11.95 -5.30 8.28
CA PHE A 182 -12.58 -4.25 9.08
C PHE A 182 -11.62 -3.09 9.36
N LEU A 183 -10.35 -3.39 9.66
CA LEU A 183 -9.33 -2.36 9.85
C LEU A 183 -9.20 -1.47 8.62
N LEU A 184 -9.16 -2.05 7.41
CA LEU A 184 -9.10 -1.28 6.17
C LEU A 184 -10.29 -0.34 5.99
N ILE A 185 -11.51 -0.79 6.29
CA ILE A 185 -12.72 0.05 6.23
C ILE A 185 -12.67 1.15 7.30
N LEU A 186 -12.13 0.84 8.49
CA LEU A 186 -11.94 1.81 9.57
C LEU A 186 -10.79 2.80 9.32
N VAL A 187 -9.94 2.57 8.31
CA VAL A 187 -9.01 3.58 7.80
C VAL A 187 -9.76 4.59 6.92
N LYS A 188 -10.50 4.11 5.91
CA LYS A 188 -11.24 4.93 4.95
C LYS A 188 -12.31 4.08 4.27
N LEU A 189 -13.50 4.62 4.04
CA LEU A 189 -14.59 3.85 3.40
C LEU A 189 -14.28 3.47 1.95
N SER A 190 -13.46 4.26 1.25
CA SER A 190 -12.99 3.90 -0.09
C SER A 190 -12.14 2.62 -0.10
N ASN A 191 -11.66 2.14 1.06
CA ASN A 191 -10.93 0.88 1.16
C ASN A 191 -11.85 -0.35 1.23
N LEU A 192 -13.17 -0.18 1.12
CA LEU A 192 -14.14 -1.27 1.07
C LEU A 192 -13.76 -2.41 0.10
N PRO A 193 -13.40 -2.17 -1.18
CA PRO A 193 -12.98 -3.25 -2.08
C PRO A 193 -11.78 -4.02 -1.53
N TYR A 194 -10.76 -3.34 -0.99
CA TYR A 194 -9.59 -4.00 -0.40
C TYR A 194 -9.99 -4.90 0.77
N GLY A 195 -10.84 -4.39 1.67
CA GLY A 195 -11.28 -5.11 2.86
C GLY A 195 -12.10 -6.36 2.53
N ILE A 196 -13.06 -6.24 1.60
CA ILE A 196 -13.88 -7.37 1.14
C ILE A 196 -13.02 -8.44 0.47
N LEU A 197 -12.16 -8.04 -0.47
CA LEU A 197 -11.36 -8.99 -1.24
C LEU A 197 -10.37 -9.77 -0.37
N LEU A 198 -9.65 -9.10 0.53
CA LEU A 198 -8.77 -9.78 1.48
C LEU A 198 -9.55 -10.72 2.39
N THR A 199 -10.73 -10.31 2.85
CA THR A 199 -11.61 -11.16 3.66
C THR A 199 -12.00 -12.44 2.89
N ILE A 200 -12.46 -12.31 1.64
CA ILE A 200 -12.77 -13.46 0.76
C ILE A 200 -11.54 -14.35 0.59
N MET A 201 -10.38 -13.76 0.30
CA MET A 201 -9.12 -14.50 0.19
C MET A 201 -8.81 -15.29 1.47
N PHE A 202 -9.00 -14.70 2.65
CA PHE A 202 -8.81 -15.40 3.92
C PHE A 202 -9.84 -16.50 4.16
N PHE A 203 -11.12 -16.29 3.84
CA PHE A 203 -12.11 -17.35 3.90
C PHE A 203 -11.68 -18.54 3.02
N THR A 204 -11.32 -18.32 1.75
CA THR A 204 -10.87 -19.40 0.87
C THR A 204 -9.59 -20.09 1.34
N LYS A 205 -8.76 -19.40 2.12
CA LYS A 205 -7.54 -19.95 2.71
C LYS A 205 -7.83 -20.80 3.95
N TYR A 206 -8.72 -20.35 4.83
CA TYR A 206 -8.94 -20.97 6.14
C TYR A 206 -10.09 -21.97 6.16
N PHE A 207 -10.98 -21.97 5.15
CA PHE A 207 -12.21 -22.78 5.08
C PHE A 207 -12.00 -24.26 5.40
N SER A 208 -10.92 -24.86 4.93
CA SER A 208 -10.62 -26.29 5.13
C SER A 208 -9.44 -26.53 6.07
N THR A 209 -9.19 -25.61 6.99
CA THR A 209 -8.05 -25.69 7.93
C THR A 209 -8.51 -25.75 9.37
N LYS A 210 -7.69 -26.35 10.25
CA LYS A 210 -7.92 -26.32 11.71
C LYS A 210 -8.00 -24.92 12.32
N TYR A 211 -7.58 -23.88 11.59
CA TYR A 211 -7.58 -22.49 12.02
C TYR A 211 -8.89 -21.75 11.73
N LEU A 212 -9.87 -22.39 11.05
CA LEU A 212 -11.15 -21.75 10.71
C LEU A 212 -11.85 -21.16 11.94
N LYS A 213 -11.94 -21.91 13.04
CA LYS A 213 -12.59 -21.44 14.26
C LYS A 213 -11.92 -20.17 14.82
N THR A 214 -10.59 -20.15 14.87
CA THR A 214 -9.82 -18.96 15.29
C THR A 214 -10.06 -17.77 14.38
N PHE A 215 -10.10 -18.00 13.06
CA PHE A 215 -10.43 -16.97 12.08
C PHE A 215 -11.83 -16.40 12.31
N LEU A 216 -12.85 -17.26 12.44
CA LEU A 216 -14.24 -16.86 12.65
C LEU A 216 -14.46 -16.10 13.95
N ILE A 217 -13.80 -16.50 15.05
CA ILE A 217 -13.85 -15.76 16.32
C ILE A 217 -13.29 -14.35 16.13
N SER A 218 -12.11 -14.24 15.51
CA SER A 218 -11.50 -12.94 15.24
C SER A 218 -12.38 -12.09 14.33
N PHE A 219 -12.86 -12.66 13.23
CA PHE A 219 -13.77 -12.02 12.30
C PHE A 219 -15.05 -11.53 12.99
N GLY A 220 -15.63 -12.33 13.89
CA GLY A 220 -16.78 -11.96 14.71
C GLY A 220 -16.52 -10.76 15.62
N VAL A 221 -15.36 -10.71 16.29
CA VAL A 221 -14.93 -9.52 17.06
C VAL A 221 -14.82 -8.30 16.14
N GLY A 222 -14.29 -8.52 14.93
CA GLY A 222 -14.25 -7.55 13.83
C GLY A 222 -15.60 -6.91 13.52
N ILE A 223 -16.60 -7.76 13.29
CA ILE A 223 -17.99 -7.35 13.05
C ILE A 223 -18.51 -6.51 14.22
N VAL A 224 -18.29 -6.97 15.46
CA VAL A 224 -18.85 -6.30 16.65
C VAL A 224 -18.36 -4.86 16.76
N TYR A 225 -17.04 -4.61 16.73
CA TYR A 225 -16.57 -3.22 16.83
C TYR A 225 -16.92 -2.39 15.59
N PHE A 226 -16.98 -3.01 14.41
CA PHE A 226 -17.35 -2.30 13.19
C PHE A 226 -18.82 -1.84 13.26
N LEU A 227 -19.73 -2.71 13.70
CA LEU A 227 -21.12 -2.36 13.92
C LEU A 227 -21.26 -1.27 14.99
N ILE A 228 -20.55 -1.40 16.13
CA ILE A 228 -20.53 -0.35 17.16
C ILE A 228 -20.13 0.99 16.55
N TYR A 229 -19.08 1.02 15.72
CA TYR A 229 -18.66 2.24 15.04
C TYR A 229 -19.75 2.79 14.12
N ILE A 230 -20.37 1.96 13.26
CA ILE A 230 -21.44 2.38 12.35
C ILE A 230 -22.62 3.00 13.12
N PHE A 231 -23.07 2.35 14.20
CA PHE A 231 -24.18 2.84 15.02
C PHE A 231 -23.83 4.13 15.76
N LYS A 232 -22.64 4.22 16.38
CA LYS A 232 -22.22 5.39 17.17
C LYS A 232 -21.91 6.62 16.31
N SER A 233 -21.25 6.44 15.17
CA SER A 233 -20.89 7.53 14.27
C SER A 233 -22.08 8.08 13.47
N LYS A 234 -23.20 7.35 13.46
CA LYS A 234 -24.34 7.62 12.56
C LYS A 234 -23.86 7.78 11.11
N LEU A 235 -22.88 6.95 10.71
CA LEU A 235 -22.23 7.05 9.40
C LEU A 235 -23.24 6.92 8.26
N LEU A 236 -24.27 6.09 8.43
CA LEU A 236 -25.29 5.86 7.40
C LEU A 236 -26.36 6.98 7.33
N PHE A 237 -26.39 7.90 8.30
CA PHE A 237 -27.36 8.99 8.34
C PHE A 237 -26.73 10.30 7.85
N ASN A 238 -27.31 10.93 6.83
CA ASN A 238 -26.89 12.22 6.28
C ASN A 238 -25.40 12.29 5.92
N HIS A 239 -24.83 11.21 5.36
CA HIS A 239 -23.47 11.23 4.84
C HIS A 239 -23.48 11.74 3.40
N LYS A 240 -22.68 12.77 3.12
CA LYS A 240 -22.64 13.42 1.78
C LYS A 240 -22.38 12.42 0.64
N ASN A 241 -21.51 11.43 0.87
CA ASN A 241 -21.19 10.39 -0.12
C ASN A 241 -22.30 9.32 -0.29
N LEU A 242 -23.30 9.28 0.60
CA LEU A 242 -24.46 8.38 0.49
C LEU A 242 -25.69 9.09 -0.11
N GLN A 243 -25.64 10.42 -0.24
CA GLN A 243 -26.61 11.19 -1.01
C GLN A 243 -26.24 11.02 -2.50
N GLY A 244 -27.08 10.32 -3.25
CA GLY A 244 -26.78 9.92 -4.64
C GLY A 244 -26.38 11.11 -5.53
N GLY A 245 -25.31 10.92 -6.31
CA GLY A 245 -24.90 11.86 -7.37
C GLY A 245 -23.72 12.78 -7.06
N SER A 246 -23.18 12.81 -5.83
CA SER A 246 -22.06 13.71 -5.47
C SER A 246 -20.67 13.14 -5.78
N ASP A 247 -20.33 11.96 -5.24
CA ASP A 247 -18.96 11.40 -5.33
C ASP A 247 -18.86 10.07 -6.09
N PHE A 248 -19.92 9.25 -6.10
CA PHE A 248 -19.98 7.92 -6.75
C PHE A 248 -21.09 7.90 -7.80
N ASN A 249 -20.75 7.60 -9.06
CA ASN A 249 -21.66 7.74 -10.18
C ASN A 249 -21.33 6.73 -11.31
N PHE A 250 -22.35 5.98 -11.74
CA PHE A 250 -22.25 4.97 -12.81
C PHE A 250 -21.83 5.55 -14.17
N ASN A 251 -22.13 6.82 -14.45
CA ASN A 251 -21.74 7.49 -15.68
C ASN A 251 -20.21 7.65 -15.80
N HIS A 252 -19.49 7.67 -14.67
CA HIS A 252 -18.03 7.80 -14.67
C HIS A 252 -17.30 6.47 -14.91
N LEU A 253 -17.97 5.32 -14.86
CA LEU A 253 -17.34 4.00 -14.97
C LEU A 253 -16.41 3.90 -16.20
N LYS A 254 -16.89 4.27 -17.39
CA LYS A 254 -16.10 4.16 -18.63
C LYS A 254 -14.87 5.07 -18.61
N GLN A 255 -15.04 6.31 -18.14
CA GLN A 255 -13.95 7.28 -18.05
C GLN A 255 -12.92 6.84 -17.00
N GLY A 256 -13.38 6.51 -15.78
CA GLY A 256 -12.54 6.03 -14.69
C GLY A 256 -11.75 4.79 -15.08
N LEU A 257 -12.41 3.79 -15.68
CA LEU A 257 -11.76 2.56 -16.11
C LEU A 257 -10.68 2.83 -17.15
N THR A 258 -10.95 3.74 -18.10
CA THR A 258 -9.97 4.14 -19.12
C THR A 258 -8.75 4.82 -18.49
N VAL A 259 -8.96 5.73 -17.53
CA VAL A 259 -7.89 6.46 -16.84
C VAL A 259 -7.04 5.52 -16.00
N TYR A 260 -7.65 4.67 -15.16
CA TYR A 260 -6.91 3.72 -14.33
C TYR A 260 -6.23 2.64 -15.17
N ALA A 261 -6.86 2.13 -16.23
CA ALA A 261 -6.21 1.18 -17.13
C ALA A 261 -4.96 1.80 -17.77
N ARG A 262 -5.07 3.01 -18.36
CA ARG A 262 -3.92 3.72 -18.94
C ARG A 262 -2.79 3.90 -17.93
N THR A 263 -3.13 4.24 -16.69
CA THR A 263 -2.19 4.38 -15.58
C THR A 263 -1.47 3.06 -15.28
N LEU A 264 -2.18 1.95 -15.19
CA LEU A 264 -1.61 0.62 -14.97
C LEU A 264 -0.78 0.09 -16.15
N PHE A 265 -0.99 0.63 -17.35
CA PHE A 265 -0.15 0.37 -18.53
C PHE A 265 0.99 1.39 -18.69
N GLY A 266 1.33 2.15 -17.64
CA GLY A 266 2.51 3.01 -17.60
C GLY A 266 2.38 4.33 -18.36
N LYS A 267 1.15 4.75 -18.69
CA LYS A 267 0.88 6.09 -19.21
C LYS A 267 0.69 7.05 -18.03
N ALA A 268 1.37 8.20 -18.09
CA ALA A 268 1.07 9.32 -17.19
C ALA A 268 -0.31 9.90 -17.51
N GLY A 269 -0.95 10.52 -16.52
CA GLY A 269 -2.18 11.28 -16.76
C GLY A 269 -3.22 11.25 -15.65
N ILE A 270 -3.11 10.33 -14.67
CA ILE A 270 -3.89 10.44 -13.44
C ILE A 270 -3.15 11.34 -12.44
N ARG A 271 -3.89 12.17 -11.72
CA ARG A 271 -3.33 12.98 -10.65
C ARG A 271 -3.16 12.17 -9.38
N TYR A 272 -2.10 12.45 -8.66
CA TYR A 272 -1.91 12.13 -7.25
C TYR A 272 -1.75 13.47 -6.54
N LEU A 273 -2.84 14.02 -6.01
CA LEU A 273 -2.89 15.42 -5.61
C LEU A 273 -2.43 16.35 -6.76
N TRP A 274 -1.30 17.02 -6.60
CA TRP A 274 -0.68 17.95 -7.55
C TRP A 274 0.32 17.28 -8.50
N PHE A 275 0.63 16.00 -8.31
CA PHE A 275 1.61 15.26 -9.11
C PHE A 275 0.93 14.45 -10.21
N THR A 276 1.62 14.27 -11.35
CA THR A 276 1.11 13.52 -12.52
C THR A 276 2.10 12.49 -13.03
N GLU A 277 2.98 12.00 -12.15
CA GLU A 277 4.04 11.06 -12.51
C GLU A 277 3.48 9.69 -12.93
N LYS A 278 4.26 8.89 -13.65
CA LYS A 278 3.87 7.50 -13.98
C LYS A 278 3.75 6.65 -12.72
N PHE A 279 2.75 5.76 -12.68
CA PHE A 279 2.57 4.84 -11.55
C PHE A 279 3.81 3.94 -11.33
N VAL A 280 4.36 3.42 -12.42
CA VAL A 280 5.63 2.68 -12.49
C VAL A 280 6.25 2.87 -13.89
N PRO A 281 7.58 2.68 -14.06
CA PRO A 281 8.21 2.70 -15.39
C PRO A 281 7.61 1.68 -16.35
N THR A 282 7.64 1.97 -17.66
CA THR A 282 7.06 1.09 -18.69
C THR A 282 7.71 -0.29 -18.72
N ILE A 283 9.03 -0.38 -18.50
CA ILE A 283 9.71 -1.67 -18.40
C ILE A 283 9.18 -2.50 -17.23
N VAL A 284 8.91 -1.87 -16.07
CA VAL A 284 8.31 -2.52 -14.90
C VAL A 284 6.91 -3.01 -15.23
N VAL A 285 6.09 -2.21 -15.91
CA VAL A 285 4.76 -2.60 -16.41
C VAL A 285 4.83 -3.86 -17.25
N CYS A 286 5.70 -3.88 -18.27
CA CYS A 286 5.85 -5.04 -19.15
C CYS A 286 6.24 -6.30 -18.37
N LEU A 287 7.19 -6.18 -17.43
CA LEU A 287 7.63 -7.29 -16.60
C LEU A 287 6.55 -7.78 -15.64
N SER A 288 5.77 -6.88 -15.06
CA SER A 288 4.64 -7.21 -14.18
C SER A 288 3.53 -7.94 -14.93
N ILE A 289 3.19 -7.50 -16.14
CA ILE A 289 2.18 -8.14 -17.00
C ILE A 289 2.65 -9.54 -17.42
N LEU A 290 3.88 -9.65 -17.93
CA LEU A 290 4.48 -10.95 -18.27
C LEU A 290 4.57 -11.86 -17.05
N GLY A 291 4.90 -11.29 -15.89
CA GLY A 291 4.91 -11.97 -14.61
C GLY A 291 3.55 -12.54 -14.22
N PHE A 292 2.47 -11.78 -14.40
CA PHE A 292 1.11 -12.29 -14.21
C PHE A 292 0.76 -13.42 -15.18
N ILE A 293 1.08 -13.27 -16.47
CA ILE A 293 0.83 -14.31 -17.48
C ILE A 293 1.55 -15.60 -17.07
N VAL A 294 2.85 -15.52 -16.75
CA VAL A 294 3.65 -16.65 -16.27
C VAL A 294 3.06 -17.25 -14.99
N GLY A 295 2.69 -16.41 -14.02
CA GLY A 295 2.11 -16.83 -12.74
C GLY A 295 0.79 -17.60 -12.90
N VAL A 296 -0.09 -17.16 -13.81
CA VAL A 296 -1.37 -17.84 -14.12
C VAL A 296 -1.13 -19.17 -14.85
N LEU A 297 -0.20 -19.20 -15.80
CA LEU A 297 0.10 -20.41 -16.57
C LEU A 297 0.72 -21.50 -15.69
N LYS A 298 1.52 -21.15 -14.69
CA LYS A 298 2.20 -22.10 -13.79
C LYS A 298 1.29 -22.58 -12.66
N ALA A 299 0.95 -23.86 -12.67
CA ALA A 299 0.09 -24.52 -11.67
C ALA A 299 0.35 -24.16 -10.20
N PRO A 300 1.60 -24.16 -9.66
CA PRO A 300 1.83 -23.84 -8.24
C PRO A 300 1.48 -22.38 -7.88
N ASN A 301 1.54 -21.47 -8.86
CA ASN A 301 1.39 -20.02 -8.65
C ASN A 301 0.03 -19.50 -9.12
N ARG A 302 -0.72 -20.31 -9.88
CA ARG A 302 -1.96 -19.92 -10.57
C ARG A 302 -2.99 -19.31 -9.63
N LYS A 303 -3.29 -19.97 -8.51
CA LYS A 303 -4.30 -19.51 -7.55
C LYS A 303 -3.97 -18.12 -7.00
N VAL A 304 -2.73 -17.91 -6.57
CA VAL A 304 -2.29 -16.61 -6.01
C VAL A 304 -2.30 -15.53 -7.10
N SER A 305 -1.80 -15.85 -8.29
CA SER A 305 -1.75 -14.91 -9.42
C SER A 305 -3.14 -14.47 -9.88
N LEU A 306 -4.10 -15.42 -9.96
CA LEU A 306 -5.49 -15.12 -10.27
C LEU A 306 -6.14 -14.23 -9.20
N PHE A 307 -5.91 -14.52 -7.91
CA PHE A 307 -6.41 -13.65 -6.85
C PHE A 307 -5.84 -12.24 -6.94
N PHE A 308 -4.55 -12.09 -7.22
CA PHE A 308 -3.93 -10.77 -7.39
C PHE A 308 -4.50 -10.01 -8.59
N LEU A 309 -4.74 -10.68 -9.72
CA LEU A 309 -5.39 -10.07 -10.88
C LEU A 309 -6.82 -9.64 -10.58
N ILE A 310 -7.63 -10.53 -9.97
CA ILE A 310 -8.99 -10.23 -9.53
C ILE A 310 -8.98 -9.06 -8.54
N PHE A 311 -7.98 -9.03 -7.65
CA PHE A 311 -7.82 -7.97 -6.66
C PHE A 311 -7.61 -6.61 -7.31
N ILE A 312 -6.64 -6.52 -8.23
CA ILE A 312 -6.38 -5.28 -9.00
C ILE A 312 -7.63 -4.90 -9.80
N PHE A 313 -8.24 -5.86 -10.51
CA PHE A 313 -9.40 -5.60 -11.35
C PHE A 313 -10.59 -5.05 -10.57
N ILE A 314 -10.98 -5.69 -9.46
CA ILE A 314 -12.14 -5.27 -8.66
C ILE A 314 -11.88 -3.92 -7.99
N VAL A 315 -10.65 -3.67 -7.50
CA VAL A 315 -10.29 -2.36 -6.95
C VAL A 315 -10.41 -1.28 -8.01
N VAL A 316 -9.82 -1.49 -9.19
CA VAL A 316 -9.91 -0.53 -10.30
C VAL A 316 -11.36 -0.33 -10.73
N LEU A 317 -12.13 -1.40 -10.86
CA LEU A 317 -13.54 -1.34 -11.23
C LEU A 317 -14.34 -0.50 -10.23
N PHE A 318 -14.17 -0.75 -8.94
CA PHE A 318 -14.83 0.01 -7.89
C PHE A 318 -14.41 1.48 -7.90
N MET A 319 -13.11 1.76 -8.01
CA MET A 319 -12.60 3.14 -8.01
C MET A 319 -12.99 3.92 -9.26
N SER A 320 -13.33 3.23 -10.36
CA SER A 320 -13.76 3.85 -11.62
C SER A 320 -15.13 4.53 -11.53
N PHE A 321 -15.91 4.25 -10.49
CA PHE A 321 -17.19 4.91 -10.25
C PHE A 321 -17.05 6.27 -9.54
N PHE A 322 -15.87 6.62 -9.01
CA PHE A 322 -15.69 7.94 -8.41
C PHE A 322 -15.64 9.06 -9.45
N VAL A 323 -16.30 10.17 -9.15
CA VAL A 323 -16.34 11.38 -9.99
C VAL A 323 -14.92 11.93 -10.20
N VAL A 324 -14.13 11.98 -9.12
CA VAL A 324 -12.71 12.40 -9.16
C VAL A 324 -11.83 11.16 -9.19
N GLN A 325 -11.08 10.98 -10.29
CA GLN A 325 -10.08 9.92 -10.39
C GLN A 325 -8.75 10.40 -9.80
N ASP A 326 -8.21 9.63 -8.87
CA ASP A 326 -6.96 9.95 -8.18
C ASP A 326 -6.18 8.67 -7.90
N LEU A 327 -4.85 8.72 -8.07
CA LEU A 327 -3.98 7.58 -7.89
C LEU A 327 -3.91 7.10 -6.43
N ARG A 328 -4.21 7.97 -5.46
CA ARG A 328 -4.33 7.62 -4.03
C ARG A 328 -5.24 6.41 -3.81
N TYR A 329 -6.25 6.23 -4.65
CA TYR A 329 -7.21 5.15 -4.55
C TYR A 329 -6.70 3.79 -5.01
N ILE A 330 -5.62 3.73 -5.79
CA ILE A 330 -5.08 2.47 -6.29
C ILE A 330 -3.65 2.20 -5.82
N ILE A 331 -2.98 3.16 -5.17
CA ILE A 331 -1.57 3.03 -4.75
C ILE A 331 -1.29 1.78 -3.91
N ALA A 332 -2.26 1.30 -3.12
CA ALA A 332 -2.10 0.11 -2.28
C ALA A 332 -1.96 -1.20 -3.07
N ILE A 333 -2.19 -1.20 -4.40
CA ILE A 333 -1.92 -2.37 -5.25
C ILE A 333 -0.45 -2.46 -5.69
N LEU A 334 0.36 -1.41 -5.49
CA LEU A 334 1.76 -1.37 -5.93
C LEU A 334 2.57 -2.61 -5.49
N PRO A 335 2.48 -3.09 -4.22
CA PRO A 335 3.17 -4.31 -3.82
C PRO A 335 2.75 -5.55 -4.62
N ILE A 336 1.47 -5.70 -4.95
CA ILE A 336 0.97 -6.81 -5.78
C ILE A 336 1.58 -6.73 -7.18
N TYR A 337 1.57 -5.51 -7.73
CA TYR A 337 2.05 -5.23 -9.08
C TYR A 337 3.55 -5.51 -9.22
N LEU A 338 4.35 -5.16 -8.23
CA LEU A 338 5.79 -5.46 -8.22
C LEU A 338 6.07 -6.94 -7.95
N ALA A 339 5.33 -7.56 -7.02
CA ALA A 339 5.49 -8.99 -6.72
C ALA A 339 5.28 -9.86 -7.96
N SER A 340 4.36 -9.50 -8.88
CA SER A 340 4.11 -10.31 -10.07
C SER A 340 5.34 -10.44 -10.98
N MET A 341 6.22 -9.44 -11.06
CA MET A 341 7.49 -9.53 -11.80
C MET A 341 8.34 -10.71 -11.32
N GLY A 342 8.29 -11.02 -10.02
CA GLY A 342 9.04 -12.13 -9.43
C GLY A 342 8.71 -13.49 -10.05
N TYR A 343 7.49 -13.70 -10.57
CA TYR A 343 7.14 -14.95 -11.26
C TYR A 343 7.90 -15.12 -12.58
N LEU A 344 8.09 -14.04 -13.32
CA LEU A 344 8.90 -14.05 -14.55
C LEU A 344 10.36 -14.32 -14.19
N ILE A 345 10.92 -13.58 -13.24
CA ILE A 345 12.32 -13.73 -12.81
C ILE A 345 12.60 -15.15 -12.30
N GLN A 346 11.71 -15.71 -11.46
CA GLN A 346 11.84 -17.08 -11.00
C GLN A 346 11.79 -18.10 -12.14
N THR A 347 10.96 -17.85 -13.15
CA THR A 347 10.92 -18.72 -14.34
C THR A 347 12.20 -18.65 -15.16
N VAL A 348 12.79 -17.47 -15.29
CA VAL A 348 14.10 -17.27 -15.94
C VAL A 348 15.19 -18.02 -15.18
N SER A 349 15.26 -17.89 -13.86
CA SER A 349 16.23 -18.60 -13.00
C SER A 349 16.09 -20.12 -13.14
N LEU A 350 14.86 -20.64 -13.07
CA LEU A 350 14.60 -22.08 -13.15
C LEU A 350 14.83 -22.70 -14.54
N LYS A 351 14.64 -21.92 -15.62
CA LYS A 351 14.79 -22.43 -17.00
C LYS A 351 16.17 -22.21 -17.60
N ILE A 352 16.86 -21.13 -17.21
CA ILE A 352 18.16 -20.76 -17.77
C ILE A 352 19.23 -20.99 -16.70
N ASN A 353 19.35 -20.08 -15.73
CA ASN A 353 20.13 -20.20 -14.50
C ASN A 353 20.01 -18.92 -13.67
N ASP A 354 20.47 -18.99 -12.42
CA ASP A 354 20.48 -17.87 -11.47
C ASP A 354 21.34 -16.69 -11.94
N SER A 355 22.49 -16.94 -12.57
CA SER A 355 23.41 -15.90 -13.03
C SER A 355 22.78 -15.01 -14.11
N PHE A 356 22.08 -15.63 -15.06
CA PHE A 356 21.36 -14.91 -16.11
C PHE A 356 20.19 -14.11 -15.55
N ALA A 357 19.45 -14.68 -14.60
CA ALA A 357 18.37 -13.95 -13.92
C ALA A 357 18.91 -12.74 -13.13
N ILE A 358 20.05 -12.87 -12.45
CA ILE A 358 20.74 -11.76 -11.77
C ILE A 358 21.15 -10.67 -12.77
N LEU A 359 21.82 -11.05 -13.86
CA LEU A 359 22.23 -10.11 -14.90
C LEU A 359 21.03 -9.37 -15.48
N PHE A 360 19.94 -10.08 -15.78
CA PHE A 360 18.70 -9.50 -16.27
C PHE A 360 18.11 -8.47 -15.30
N MET A 361 18.03 -8.79 -14.00
CA MET A 361 17.55 -7.84 -12.98
C MET A 361 18.42 -6.58 -12.90
N LEU A 362 19.75 -6.73 -12.96
CA LEU A 362 20.68 -5.59 -12.92
C LEU A 362 20.53 -4.71 -14.17
N ILE A 363 20.40 -5.32 -15.36
CA ILE A 363 20.15 -4.59 -16.61
C ILE A 363 18.85 -3.79 -16.50
N VAL A 364 17.77 -4.38 -15.99
CA VAL A 364 16.48 -3.68 -15.84
C VAL A 364 16.58 -2.50 -14.87
N ILE A 365 17.34 -2.62 -13.77
CA ILE A 365 17.61 -1.50 -12.85
C ILE A 365 18.37 -0.39 -13.57
N ILE A 366 19.46 -0.73 -14.28
CA ILE A 366 20.29 0.23 -15.02
C ILE A 366 19.43 0.95 -16.08
N LEU A 367 18.68 0.20 -16.90
CA LEU A 367 17.81 0.80 -17.91
C LEU A 367 16.76 1.73 -17.29
N SER A 368 16.22 1.37 -16.11
CA SER A 368 15.23 2.21 -15.41
C SER A 368 15.86 3.49 -14.82
N LEU A 369 17.14 3.46 -14.45
CA LEU A 369 17.85 4.62 -13.90
C LEU A 369 18.34 5.60 -14.97
N PHE A 370 18.74 5.09 -16.14
CA PHE A 370 19.48 5.88 -17.12
C PHE A 370 18.69 6.22 -18.40
N LEU A 371 17.56 5.56 -18.67
CA LEU A 371 16.74 5.89 -19.83
C LEU A 371 15.68 6.94 -19.50
N LYS A 372 15.76 8.10 -20.16
CA LYS A 372 14.74 9.16 -20.15
C LYS A 372 13.31 8.65 -20.33
N SER A 373 13.11 7.67 -21.23
CA SER A 373 11.79 7.07 -21.49
C SER A 373 11.20 6.30 -20.30
N GLN A 374 12.04 5.87 -19.36
CA GLN A 374 11.68 5.15 -18.13
C GLN A 374 11.57 6.07 -16.92
N GLY A 375 11.67 7.38 -17.14
CA GLY A 375 11.65 8.41 -16.11
C GLY A 375 13.08 8.79 -15.73
N TYR A 376 13.71 9.67 -16.50
CA TYR A 376 14.83 10.50 -16.03
C TYR A 376 14.48 11.94 -16.38
N LYS A 377 14.37 12.83 -15.37
CA LYS A 377 14.29 14.29 -15.59
C LYS A 377 15.67 14.90 -15.34
N GLU A 378 16.10 15.73 -16.29
CA GLU A 378 17.32 16.52 -16.12
C GLU A 378 17.18 17.42 -14.88
N ASN A 379 18.19 17.40 -14.01
CA ASN A 379 18.30 18.17 -12.76
C ASN A 379 17.49 17.69 -11.53
N GLU A 380 16.71 16.62 -11.61
CA GLU A 380 16.08 16.00 -10.44
C GLU A 380 16.94 14.83 -9.91
N ARG A 381 17.38 14.89 -8.64
CA ARG A 381 18.27 13.89 -8.04
C ARG A 381 17.53 12.56 -7.82
N ALA A 382 17.88 11.54 -8.60
CA ALA A 382 17.66 10.10 -8.36
C ALA A 382 16.24 9.71 -7.87
N ILE A 383 15.25 9.86 -8.73
CA ILE A 383 13.86 9.42 -8.54
C ILE A 383 13.55 8.40 -9.64
N ILE A 384 12.97 7.22 -9.35
CA ILE A 384 12.73 6.15 -10.37
C ILE A 384 11.26 6.05 -10.75
N THR A 385 10.54 7.15 -10.58
CA THR A 385 9.23 7.35 -11.17
C THR A 385 9.10 8.84 -11.39
N PHE A 386 9.26 9.18 -12.66
CA PHE A 386 8.74 10.40 -13.24
C PHE A 386 7.59 9.99 -14.16
#